data_AF-W5JWI4-F1
#
_entry.id   AF-W5JWI4-F1
#
_cell.length_a   1.000
_cell.length_b   1.000
_cell.length_c   1.000
_cell.angle_alpha   90.00
_cell.angle_beta   90.00
_cell.angle_gamma   90.00
#
_symmetry.space_group_name_H-M   'P 1'
#
loop_
_entity.id
_entity.type
_entity.pdbx_description
1 polymer ?
#
loop_
_entity_poly.entity_id
_entity_poly.type
_entity_poly.pdbx_seq_one_letter_code
_entity_poly.pdbx_strand_id
1 'polypeptide(L)'
;MCYLVEKYGAQQHETLYPRDDPERQAVINQRLYFDMGTLYQRFGDYYYPQIFEGAPACEENYRKIAEALDFLELFLAGNGDGGCRRYVAGGDCLTLADISIYATLTTFEVAGYKFESYSNVSAWYKRMADTIPGAATNRTWAEAARPFFEKLNPQHTIPTLVDNGFPMWESRAIQIYLVEKYGKDDKLYPKDPQKRAVVNQRLFFDMGTLYQRFGDYWYPQIFAKQPANPEAKKKMEEAVGFFNTFLEGHEYAAGSDLTIADLSLAASIATYEVAGFDFTPYPNVQAWLARCKANAPGYALNQAGADEFKAKFLS
;
A
#
# COMPACT_ATOMS: atom_id res chain seq x y z
N MET A 1 -18.83 -10.61 -10.65
CA MET A 1 -19.87 -11.51 -10.12
C MET A 1 -20.83 -11.99 -11.21
N CYS A 2 -21.49 -11.09 -11.97
CA CYS A 2 -22.44 -11.47 -13.02
C CYS A 2 -21.85 -12.48 -14.03
N TYR A 3 -20.65 -12.22 -14.58
CA TYR A 3 -19.96 -13.17 -15.47
C TYR A 3 -19.79 -14.58 -14.90
N LEU A 4 -19.49 -14.71 -13.59
CA LEU A 4 -19.30 -16.02 -12.97
C LEU A 4 -20.63 -16.76 -12.80
N VAL A 5 -21.69 -16.04 -12.43
CA VAL A 5 -23.06 -16.59 -12.36
C VAL A 5 -23.52 -17.02 -13.75
N GLU A 6 -23.27 -16.20 -14.77
CA GLU A 6 -23.62 -16.50 -16.16
C GLU A 6 -22.89 -17.72 -16.71
N LYS A 7 -21.61 -17.86 -16.38
CA LYS A 7 -20.76 -18.92 -16.94
C LYS A 7 -20.82 -20.23 -16.17
N TYR A 8 -21.08 -20.17 -14.85
CA TYR A 8 -20.91 -21.32 -13.96
C TYR A 8 -22.10 -21.58 -13.01
N GLY A 9 -23.14 -20.73 -13.00
CA GLY A 9 -24.19 -20.74 -11.97
C GLY A 9 -25.24 -21.87 -12.03
N ALA A 10 -25.24 -22.73 -13.06
CA ALA A 10 -26.24 -23.79 -13.24
C ALA A 10 -27.69 -23.31 -12.96
N GLN A 11 -28.53 -24.08 -12.23
CA GLN A 11 -29.89 -23.65 -11.84
C GLN A 11 -29.93 -22.43 -10.89
N GLN A 12 -28.83 -22.14 -10.18
CA GLN A 12 -28.74 -21.02 -9.24
C GLN A 12 -28.61 -19.67 -9.97
N HIS A 13 -28.28 -19.70 -11.27
CA HIS A 13 -28.28 -18.52 -12.14
C HIS A 13 -29.64 -17.83 -12.16
N GLU A 14 -30.74 -18.59 -12.22
CA GLU A 14 -32.11 -18.06 -12.28
C GLU A 14 -32.52 -17.37 -10.98
N THR A 15 -31.95 -17.74 -9.84
CA THR A 15 -32.24 -17.10 -8.55
C THR A 15 -31.29 -15.95 -8.23
N LEU A 16 -29.99 -16.11 -8.53
CA LEU A 16 -28.96 -15.14 -8.18
C LEU A 16 -29.03 -13.88 -9.06
N TYR A 17 -29.40 -14.05 -10.34
CA TYR A 17 -29.51 -12.98 -11.33
C TYR A 17 -30.46 -13.39 -12.50
N PRO A 18 -31.79 -13.39 -12.30
CA PRO A 18 -32.78 -13.91 -13.25
C PRO A 18 -32.77 -13.13 -14.57
N ARG A 19 -32.61 -13.76 -15.74
CA ARG A 19 -32.62 -13.05 -17.03
C ARG A 19 -34.01 -12.78 -17.60
N ASP A 20 -34.96 -13.63 -17.27
CA ASP A 20 -36.32 -13.56 -17.81
C ASP A 20 -37.24 -12.67 -16.95
N ASP A 21 -36.67 -11.99 -15.95
CA ASP A 21 -37.38 -11.06 -15.07
C ASP A 21 -36.61 -9.72 -14.97
N PRO A 22 -36.81 -8.80 -15.93
CA PRO A 22 -36.08 -7.54 -15.99
C PRO A 22 -36.40 -6.60 -14.81
N GLU A 23 -37.60 -6.69 -14.23
CA GLU A 23 -37.97 -5.90 -13.05
C GLU A 23 -37.17 -6.37 -11.83
N ARG A 24 -37.07 -7.69 -11.64
CA ARG A 24 -36.24 -8.28 -10.58
C ARG A 24 -34.77 -7.95 -10.75
N GLN A 25 -34.24 -7.98 -11.98
CA GLN A 25 -32.87 -7.54 -12.25
C GLN A 25 -32.65 -6.07 -11.91
N ALA A 26 -33.60 -5.19 -12.26
CA ALA A 26 -33.48 -3.77 -11.95
C ALA A 26 -33.34 -3.53 -10.44
N VAL A 27 -34.10 -4.27 -9.62
CA VAL A 27 -33.97 -4.20 -8.15
C VAL A 27 -32.62 -4.75 -7.67
N ILE A 28 -32.17 -5.90 -8.18
CA ILE A 28 -30.85 -6.48 -7.81
C ILE A 28 -29.72 -5.50 -8.17
N ASN A 29 -29.75 -4.94 -9.38
CA ASN A 29 -28.78 -3.96 -9.83
C ASN A 29 -28.81 -2.70 -8.98
N GLN A 30 -29.99 -2.18 -8.65
CA GLN A 30 -30.12 -1.04 -7.74
C GLN A 30 -29.43 -1.31 -6.40
N ARG A 31 -29.56 -2.52 -5.83
CA ARG A 31 -28.88 -2.90 -4.58
C ARG A 31 -27.37 -3.07 -4.75
N LEU A 32 -26.91 -3.62 -5.87
CA LEU A 32 -25.47 -3.70 -6.19
C LEU A 32 -24.83 -2.32 -6.36
N TYR A 33 -25.52 -1.39 -7.05
CA TYR A 33 -25.06 -0.01 -7.17
C TYR A 33 -25.08 0.72 -5.83
N PHE A 34 -26.07 0.47 -4.99
CA PHE A 34 -26.09 1.00 -3.63
C PHE A 34 -24.91 0.50 -2.81
N ASP A 35 -24.59 -0.80 -2.88
CA ASP A 35 -23.44 -1.36 -2.17
C ASP A 35 -22.14 -0.69 -2.60
N MET A 36 -21.79 -0.74 -3.88
CA MET A 36 -20.51 -0.24 -4.37
C MET A 36 -20.42 1.29 -4.39
N GLY A 37 -21.49 1.97 -4.79
CA GLY A 37 -21.50 3.42 -4.99
C GLY A 37 -21.85 4.24 -3.76
N THR A 38 -22.47 3.61 -2.75
CA THR A 38 -22.86 4.28 -1.50
C THR A 38 -22.21 3.59 -0.31
N LEU A 39 -22.60 2.36 0.01
CA LEU A 39 -22.22 1.72 1.28
C LEU A 39 -20.70 1.53 1.41
N TYR A 40 -20.09 0.81 0.48
CA TYR A 40 -18.65 0.55 0.46
C TYR A 40 -17.84 1.83 0.19
N GLN A 41 -18.37 2.75 -0.64
CA GLN A 41 -17.72 4.03 -0.87
C GLN A 41 -17.65 4.87 0.42
N ARG A 42 -18.71 4.94 1.24
CA ARG A 42 -18.66 5.66 2.52
C ARG A 42 -17.68 5.05 3.51
N PHE A 43 -17.58 3.73 3.51
CA PHE A 43 -16.53 3.04 4.26
C PHE A 43 -15.13 3.44 3.77
N GLY A 44 -14.91 3.44 2.45
CA GLY A 44 -13.66 3.91 1.85
C GLY A 44 -13.34 5.37 2.22
N ASP A 45 -14.31 6.28 2.06
CA ASP A 45 -14.15 7.72 2.35
C ASP A 45 -13.73 7.99 3.80
N TYR A 46 -14.15 7.14 4.74
CA TYR A 46 -13.71 7.22 6.13
C TYR A 46 -12.39 6.50 6.35
N TYR A 47 -12.32 5.20 6.05
CA TYR A 47 -11.19 4.34 6.44
C TYR A 47 -9.95 4.55 5.56
N TYR A 48 -10.07 4.77 4.25
CA TYR A 48 -8.94 4.81 3.34
C TYR A 48 -7.99 6.00 3.54
N PRO A 49 -8.45 7.23 3.75
CA PRO A 49 -7.54 8.33 4.10
C PRO A 49 -6.77 8.06 5.41
N GLN A 50 -7.41 7.42 6.40
CA GLN A 50 -6.75 7.01 7.63
C GLN A 50 -5.69 5.93 7.37
N ILE A 51 -6.01 4.95 6.53
CA ILE A 51 -5.17 3.77 6.26
C ILE A 51 -3.98 4.13 5.34
N PHE A 52 -4.24 4.86 4.25
CA PHE A 52 -3.24 5.08 3.19
C PHE A 52 -2.54 6.43 3.27
N GLU A 53 -3.20 7.43 3.88
CA GLU A 53 -2.67 8.81 3.94
C GLU A 53 -2.32 9.24 5.38
N GLY A 54 -2.64 8.43 6.39
CA GLY A 54 -2.45 8.78 7.80
C GLY A 54 -3.30 9.95 8.27
N ALA A 55 -4.40 10.25 7.56
CA ALA A 55 -5.31 11.32 7.92
C ALA A 55 -5.98 11.05 9.28
N PRO A 56 -6.29 12.08 10.09
CA PRO A 56 -7.08 11.89 11.30
C PRO A 56 -8.48 11.37 10.97
N ALA A 57 -9.10 10.68 11.94
CA ALA A 57 -10.47 10.24 11.82
C ALA A 57 -11.41 11.43 11.52
N CYS A 58 -12.21 11.30 10.46
CA CYS A 58 -13.16 12.32 10.05
C CYS A 58 -14.57 11.97 10.53
N GLU A 59 -15.07 12.68 11.54
CA GLU A 59 -16.40 12.44 12.12
C GLU A 59 -17.53 12.61 11.09
N GLU A 60 -17.37 13.53 10.14
CA GLU A 60 -18.34 13.73 9.05
C GLU A 60 -18.41 12.50 8.14
N ASN A 61 -17.27 11.94 7.73
CA ASN A 61 -17.24 10.74 6.89
C ASN A 61 -17.72 9.50 7.67
N TYR A 62 -17.44 9.43 8.98
CA TYR A 62 -18.01 8.38 9.84
C TYR A 62 -19.53 8.43 9.85
N ARG A 63 -20.11 9.63 10.00
CA ARG A 63 -21.57 9.84 9.99
C ARG A 63 -22.22 9.43 8.66
N LYS A 64 -21.51 9.60 7.53
CA LYS A 64 -22.00 9.17 6.21
C LYS A 64 -22.14 7.64 6.09
N ILE A 65 -21.36 6.86 6.84
CA ILE A 65 -21.56 5.40 6.92
C ILE A 65 -22.92 5.09 7.57
N ALA A 66 -23.26 5.80 8.65
CA ALA A 66 -24.55 5.67 9.33
C ALA A 66 -25.72 6.03 8.40
N GLU A 67 -25.60 7.11 7.62
CA GLU A 67 -26.61 7.50 6.62
C GLU A 67 -26.81 6.39 5.55
N ALA A 68 -25.73 5.73 5.12
CA ALA A 68 -25.84 4.60 4.20
C ALA A 68 -26.54 3.39 4.85
N LEU A 69 -26.22 3.10 6.12
CA LEU A 69 -26.88 2.02 6.87
C LEU A 69 -28.37 2.28 7.13
N ASP A 70 -28.80 3.54 7.28
CA ASP A 70 -30.22 3.90 7.36
C ASP A 70 -30.99 3.45 6.10
N PHE A 71 -30.42 3.64 4.91
CA PHE A 71 -31.03 3.15 3.67
C PHE A 71 -31.08 1.62 3.62
N LEU A 72 -30.02 0.93 4.07
CA LEU A 72 -30.01 -0.53 4.11
C LEU A 72 -31.05 -1.08 5.11
N GLU A 73 -31.19 -0.43 6.27
CA GLU A 73 -32.22 -0.74 7.27
C GLU A 73 -33.61 -0.61 6.66
N LEU A 74 -33.87 0.44 5.88
CA LEU A 74 -35.13 0.62 5.14
C LEU A 74 -35.33 -0.44 4.05
N PHE A 75 -34.29 -0.84 3.31
CA PHE A 75 -34.40 -1.91 2.31
C PHE A 75 -34.80 -3.25 2.92
N LEU A 76 -34.35 -3.48 4.16
CA LEU A 76 -34.62 -4.68 4.93
C LEU A 76 -35.89 -4.57 5.80
N ALA A 77 -36.56 -3.41 5.85
CA ALA A 77 -37.83 -3.27 6.53
C ALA A 77 -38.95 -4.02 5.77
N GLY A 78 -39.74 -4.80 6.50
CA GLY A 78 -40.90 -5.53 6.01
C GLY A 78 -42.02 -4.61 5.54
N ASN A 79 -42.99 -5.17 4.81
CA ASN A 79 -44.12 -4.42 4.27
C ASN A 79 -45.18 -4.13 5.36
N GLY A 80 -44.80 -3.35 6.38
CA GLY A 80 -45.72 -2.78 7.37
C GLY A 80 -46.03 -3.63 8.61
N ASP A 81 -45.43 -4.80 8.77
CA ASP A 81 -45.60 -5.70 9.93
C ASP A 81 -44.46 -5.61 10.97
N GLY A 82 -43.47 -4.75 10.74
CA GLY A 82 -42.27 -4.64 11.58
C GLY A 82 -41.30 -5.81 11.43
N GLY A 83 -41.51 -6.70 10.45
CA GLY A 83 -40.62 -7.83 10.18
C GLY A 83 -39.37 -7.42 9.39
N CYS A 84 -38.27 -8.13 9.58
CA CYS A 84 -37.06 -7.98 8.77
C CYS A 84 -37.17 -8.83 7.50
N ARG A 85 -37.05 -8.23 6.32
CA ARG A 85 -37.02 -8.96 5.04
C ARG A 85 -35.89 -9.97 5.02
N ARG A 86 -36.17 -11.11 4.38
CA ARG A 86 -35.21 -12.20 4.28
C ARG A 86 -34.00 -11.85 3.41
N TYR A 87 -34.23 -11.18 2.27
CA TYR A 87 -33.22 -10.80 1.27
C TYR A 87 -33.34 -9.31 0.91
N VAL A 88 -32.22 -8.68 0.59
CA VAL A 88 -32.09 -7.22 0.40
C VAL A 88 -32.75 -6.72 -0.88
N ALA A 89 -32.88 -7.59 -1.88
CA ALA A 89 -33.66 -7.34 -3.09
C ALA A 89 -35.15 -7.71 -2.91
N GLY A 90 -35.60 -8.10 -1.72
CA GLY A 90 -36.94 -8.66 -1.48
C GLY A 90 -37.09 -10.08 -2.04
N GLY A 91 -38.32 -10.60 -2.12
CA GLY A 91 -38.61 -11.96 -2.64
C GLY A 91 -38.09 -13.08 -1.73
N ASP A 92 -38.11 -14.30 -2.27
CA ASP A 92 -37.91 -15.54 -1.48
C ASP A 92 -36.57 -16.25 -1.76
N CYS A 93 -35.69 -15.65 -2.56
CA CYS A 93 -34.42 -16.23 -2.97
C CYS A 93 -33.22 -15.31 -2.75
N LEU A 94 -32.07 -15.94 -2.47
CA LEU A 94 -30.76 -15.27 -2.37
C LEU A 94 -30.35 -14.68 -3.73
N THR A 95 -29.83 -13.46 -3.72
CA THR A 95 -29.38 -12.76 -4.93
C THR A 95 -27.91 -12.34 -4.86
N LEU A 96 -27.34 -11.92 -5.99
CA LEU A 96 -26.01 -11.29 -6.01
C LEU A 96 -25.89 -10.08 -5.07
N ALA A 97 -26.97 -9.32 -4.89
CA ALA A 97 -26.97 -8.17 -4.00
C ALA A 97 -26.76 -8.58 -2.53
N ASP A 98 -27.36 -9.69 -2.10
CA ASP A 98 -27.18 -10.20 -0.73
C ASP A 98 -25.72 -10.62 -0.48
N ILE A 99 -25.12 -11.31 -1.46
CA ILE A 99 -23.71 -11.74 -1.38
C ILE A 99 -22.78 -10.53 -1.30
N SER A 100 -23.00 -9.52 -2.14
CA SER A 100 -22.21 -8.30 -2.19
C SER A 100 -22.27 -7.53 -0.86
N ILE A 101 -23.49 -7.22 -0.40
CA ILE A 101 -23.69 -6.44 0.82
C ILE A 101 -23.22 -7.21 2.06
N TYR A 102 -23.37 -8.54 2.08
CA TYR A 102 -22.85 -9.35 3.18
C TYR A 102 -21.33 -9.23 3.28
N ALA A 103 -20.63 -9.32 2.13
CA ALA A 103 -19.17 -9.16 2.11
C ALA A 103 -18.72 -7.77 2.61
N THR A 104 -19.45 -6.72 2.22
CA THR A 104 -19.24 -5.36 2.71
C THR A 104 -19.43 -5.27 4.24
N LEU A 105 -20.55 -5.78 4.78
CA LEU A 105 -20.79 -5.73 6.23
C LEU A 105 -19.81 -6.60 7.04
N THR A 106 -19.34 -7.72 6.51
CA THR A 106 -18.27 -8.49 7.14
C THR A 106 -16.98 -7.68 7.21
N THR A 107 -16.67 -6.89 6.18
CA THR A 107 -15.53 -5.97 6.20
C THR A 107 -15.71 -4.89 7.28
N PHE A 108 -16.92 -4.33 7.41
CA PHE A 108 -17.23 -3.32 8.42
C PHE A 108 -17.05 -3.85 9.84
N GLU A 109 -17.63 -5.03 10.12
CA GLU A 109 -17.52 -5.70 11.43
C GLU A 109 -16.07 -6.00 11.78
N VAL A 110 -15.29 -6.55 10.83
CA VAL A 110 -13.87 -6.86 11.03
C VAL A 110 -13.01 -5.61 11.21
N ALA A 111 -13.35 -4.51 10.52
CA ALA A 111 -12.72 -3.20 10.71
C ALA A 111 -13.17 -2.47 11.99
N GLY A 112 -14.08 -3.07 12.76
CA GLY A 112 -14.54 -2.56 14.06
C GLY A 112 -15.69 -1.55 13.99
N TYR A 113 -16.30 -1.35 12.82
CA TYR A 113 -17.52 -0.53 12.71
C TYR A 113 -18.71 -1.31 13.30
N LYS A 114 -19.40 -0.67 14.24
CA LYS A 114 -20.54 -1.24 14.96
C LYS A 114 -21.85 -0.83 14.30
N PHE A 115 -22.66 -1.82 13.92
CA PHE A 115 -23.97 -1.62 13.33
C PHE A 115 -25.09 -2.38 14.07
N GLU A 116 -24.83 -2.83 15.30
CA GLU A 116 -25.76 -3.58 16.14
C GLU A 116 -27.03 -2.78 16.51
N SER A 117 -26.97 -1.45 16.41
CA SER A 117 -28.13 -0.56 16.59
C SER A 117 -29.14 -0.66 15.44
N TYR A 118 -28.72 -1.16 14.28
CA TYR A 118 -29.58 -1.36 13.11
C TYR A 118 -30.20 -2.75 13.18
N SER A 119 -31.44 -2.81 13.66
CA SER A 119 -32.11 -4.06 14.02
C SER A 119 -32.32 -5.01 12.83
N ASN A 120 -32.75 -4.48 11.68
CA ASN A 120 -32.98 -5.26 10.48
C ASN A 120 -31.67 -5.67 9.83
N VAL A 121 -30.70 -4.75 9.71
CA VAL A 121 -29.35 -5.05 9.21
C VAL A 121 -28.68 -6.14 10.04
N SER A 122 -28.71 -6.02 11.36
CA SER A 122 -28.07 -6.97 12.28
C SER A 122 -28.73 -8.34 12.23
N ALA A 123 -30.07 -8.39 12.20
CA ALA A 123 -30.80 -9.65 12.08
C ALA A 123 -30.55 -10.31 10.71
N TRP A 124 -30.53 -9.52 9.63
CA TRP A 124 -30.22 -9.99 8.29
C TRP A 124 -28.79 -10.53 8.17
N TYR A 125 -27.80 -9.78 8.65
CA TYR A 125 -26.39 -10.14 8.58
C TYR A 125 -26.10 -11.47 9.30
N LYS A 126 -26.67 -11.66 10.50
CA LYS A 126 -26.54 -12.93 11.25
C LYS A 126 -27.13 -14.11 10.48
N ARG A 127 -28.31 -13.97 9.88
CA ARG A 127 -28.92 -15.04 9.07
C ARG A 127 -28.11 -15.35 7.81
N MET A 128 -27.54 -14.33 7.17
CA MET A 128 -26.77 -14.51 5.94
C MET A 128 -25.48 -15.30 6.18
N ALA A 129 -24.91 -15.26 7.38
CA ALA A 129 -23.75 -16.07 7.74
C ALA A 129 -24.00 -17.60 7.59
N ASP A 130 -25.23 -18.05 7.84
CA ASP A 130 -25.64 -19.45 7.67
C ASP A 130 -26.22 -19.73 6.27
N THR A 131 -26.61 -18.68 5.54
CA THR A 131 -27.32 -18.81 4.25
C THR A 131 -26.38 -18.76 3.05
N ILE A 132 -25.32 -17.93 3.10
CA ILE A 132 -24.43 -17.68 1.96
C ILE A 132 -23.33 -18.75 1.91
N PRO A 133 -23.25 -19.55 0.83
CA PRO A 133 -22.12 -20.45 0.63
C PRO A 133 -20.81 -19.65 0.56
N GLY A 134 -19.84 -20.02 1.39
CA GLY A 134 -18.55 -19.32 1.48
C GLY A 134 -18.53 -18.13 2.45
N ALA A 135 -19.57 -17.89 3.24
CA ALA A 135 -19.59 -16.85 4.28
C ALA A 135 -18.40 -16.94 5.26
N ALA A 136 -18.05 -18.16 5.70
CA ALA A 136 -16.87 -18.41 6.53
C ALA A 136 -15.56 -18.06 5.82
N THR A 137 -15.43 -18.43 4.54
CA THR A 137 -14.26 -18.08 3.71
C THR A 137 -14.15 -16.57 3.53
N ASN A 138 -15.26 -15.89 3.25
CA ASN A 138 -15.30 -14.43 3.16
C ASN A 138 -14.86 -13.77 4.47
N ARG A 139 -15.33 -14.27 5.62
CA ARG A 139 -14.87 -13.80 6.93
C ARG A 139 -13.37 -14.03 7.10
N THR A 140 -12.83 -15.20 6.77
CA THR A 140 -11.38 -15.43 6.84
C THR A 140 -10.60 -14.47 5.94
N TRP A 141 -11.11 -14.13 4.75
CA TRP A 141 -10.48 -13.12 3.90
C TRP A 141 -10.54 -11.72 4.49
N ALA A 142 -11.69 -11.32 5.05
CA ALA A 142 -11.83 -10.04 5.75
C ALA A 142 -10.91 -9.97 6.98
N GLU A 143 -10.82 -11.03 7.78
CA GLU A 143 -9.91 -11.16 8.93
C GLU A 143 -8.44 -11.16 8.51
N ALA A 144 -8.11 -11.81 7.38
CA ALA A 144 -6.78 -11.73 6.78
C ALA A 144 -6.47 -10.35 6.18
N ALA A 145 -7.52 -9.58 5.85
CA ALA A 145 -7.40 -8.17 5.49
C ALA A 145 -7.31 -7.26 6.73
N ARG A 146 -7.66 -7.74 7.93
CA ARG A 146 -7.58 -6.98 9.19
C ARG A 146 -6.19 -6.38 9.47
N PRO A 147 -5.06 -7.04 9.18
CA PRO A 147 -3.74 -6.41 9.25
C PRO A 147 -3.54 -5.23 8.28
N PHE A 148 -4.26 -5.18 7.14
CA PHE A 148 -4.31 -3.99 6.29
C PHE A 148 -5.18 -2.88 6.91
N PHE A 149 -6.17 -3.24 7.73
CA PHE A 149 -6.99 -2.31 8.52
C PHE A 149 -6.31 -1.87 9.84
N GLU A 150 -5.29 -2.59 10.32
CA GLU A 150 -4.63 -2.29 11.61
C GLU A 150 -3.10 -2.07 11.55
N LYS A 151 -2.24 -2.85 10.87
CA LYS A 151 -0.76 -2.82 11.12
C LYS A 151 0.13 -3.45 10.02
N LEU A 152 0.10 -3.01 8.76
CA LEU A 152 1.00 -3.59 7.74
C LEU A 152 2.48 -3.24 8.02
N ASN A 153 2.72 -1.96 8.26
CA ASN A 153 3.98 -1.44 8.75
C ASN A 153 3.63 -0.53 9.94
N PRO A 154 3.81 -0.98 11.20
CA PRO A 154 3.52 -0.15 12.37
C PRO A 154 4.43 1.09 12.47
N GLN A 155 5.51 1.15 11.69
CA GLN A 155 6.37 2.31 11.57
C GLN A 155 5.85 3.32 10.53
N HIS A 156 4.85 2.95 9.72
CA HIS A 156 4.22 3.79 8.70
C HIS A 156 5.20 4.43 7.69
N THR A 157 6.24 3.67 7.31
CA THR A 157 7.28 4.10 6.38
C THR A 157 7.17 3.39 5.02
N ILE A 158 7.55 4.11 3.96
CA ILE A 158 7.78 3.54 2.63
C ILE A 158 9.29 3.40 2.38
N PRO A 159 9.73 2.39 1.61
CA PRO A 159 8.93 1.32 1.00
C PRO A 159 8.54 0.20 1.99
N THR A 160 7.40 -0.45 1.73
CA THR A 160 6.95 -1.70 2.37
C THR A 160 6.66 -2.73 1.28
N LEU A 161 7.26 -3.92 1.37
CA LEU A 161 7.03 -5.08 0.51
C LEU A 161 6.11 -6.07 1.21
N VAL A 162 5.17 -6.68 0.47
CA VAL A 162 4.41 -7.86 0.93
C VAL A 162 4.65 -9.00 -0.04
N ASP A 163 5.36 -10.03 0.41
CA ASP A 163 5.69 -11.20 -0.40
C ASP A 163 4.97 -12.43 0.14
N ASN A 164 3.93 -12.90 -0.57
CA ASN A 164 3.13 -14.07 -0.19
C ASN A 164 2.64 -14.01 1.27
N GLY A 165 2.17 -12.83 1.70
CA GLY A 165 1.68 -12.60 3.06
C GLY A 165 2.75 -12.26 4.11
N PHE A 166 4.03 -12.14 3.72
CA PHE A 166 5.10 -11.65 4.59
C PHE A 166 5.32 -10.14 4.38
N PRO A 167 4.89 -9.26 5.31
CA PRO A 167 5.19 -7.83 5.24
C PRO A 167 6.61 -7.55 5.73
N MET A 168 7.33 -6.69 5.01
CA MET A 168 8.67 -6.21 5.37
C MET A 168 8.84 -4.75 4.94
N TRP A 169 9.41 -3.93 5.81
CA TRP A 169 9.81 -2.55 5.54
C TRP A 169 11.32 -2.39 5.78
N GLU A 170 11.83 -1.16 5.63
CA GLU A 170 13.25 -0.83 5.47
C GLU A 170 13.82 -1.21 4.10
N SER A 171 14.06 -0.20 3.27
CA SER A 171 14.45 -0.37 1.86
C SER A 171 15.68 -1.25 1.66
N ARG A 172 16.68 -1.15 2.55
CA ARG A 172 17.93 -1.93 2.48
C ARG A 172 17.72 -3.39 2.90
N ALA A 173 16.83 -3.65 3.85
CA ALA A 173 16.43 -5.01 4.22
C ALA A 173 15.64 -5.69 3.09
N ILE A 174 14.73 -4.95 2.45
CA ILE A 174 13.98 -5.41 1.27
C ILE A 174 14.95 -5.78 0.14
N GLN A 175 15.98 -4.97 -0.14
CA GLN A 175 16.98 -5.28 -1.16
C GLN A 175 17.72 -6.60 -0.89
N ILE A 176 18.16 -6.81 0.36
CA ILE A 176 18.80 -8.07 0.77
C ILE A 176 17.84 -9.25 0.57
N TYR A 177 16.60 -9.14 1.05
CA TYR A 177 15.58 -10.17 0.93
C TYR A 177 15.30 -10.57 -0.52
N LEU A 178 15.15 -9.59 -1.41
CA LEU A 178 14.88 -9.84 -2.82
C LEU A 178 16.03 -10.58 -3.51
N VAL A 179 17.28 -10.22 -3.21
CA VAL A 179 18.44 -10.94 -3.78
C VAL A 179 18.57 -12.34 -3.19
N GLU A 180 18.42 -12.52 -1.87
CA GLU A 180 18.54 -13.84 -1.25
C GLU A 180 17.43 -14.81 -1.69
N LYS A 181 16.21 -14.32 -1.93
CA LYS A 181 15.06 -15.15 -2.32
C LYS A 181 14.94 -15.37 -3.82
N TYR A 182 15.23 -14.35 -4.64
CA TYR A 182 14.94 -14.37 -6.09
C TYR A 182 16.18 -14.21 -6.97
N GLY A 183 17.35 -13.94 -6.39
CA GLY A 183 18.60 -13.84 -7.13
C GLY A 183 18.92 -15.14 -7.87
N LYS A 184 19.21 -15.04 -9.17
CA LYS A 184 19.67 -16.19 -9.98
C LYS A 184 21.11 -16.59 -9.65
N ASP A 185 21.89 -15.62 -9.19
CA ASP A 185 23.25 -15.77 -8.70
C ASP A 185 23.44 -14.87 -7.47
N ASP A 186 24.63 -14.89 -6.88
CA ASP A 186 24.98 -14.10 -5.70
C ASP A 186 25.79 -12.83 -6.04
N LYS A 187 25.81 -12.39 -7.30
CA LYS A 187 26.63 -11.22 -7.70
C LYS A 187 26.23 -9.94 -6.98
N LEU A 188 24.92 -9.70 -6.86
CA LEU A 188 24.39 -8.51 -6.20
C LEU A 188 24.57 -8.53 -4.68
N TYR A 189 24.70 -9.72 -4.08
CA TYR A 189 24.90 -9.90 -2.64
C TYR A 189 25.68 -11.20 -2.36
N PRO A 190 27.04 -11.15 -2.44
CA PRO A 190 27.88 -12.34 -2.40
C PRO A 190 27.67 -13.19 -1.14
N LYS A 191 27.83 -14.52 -1.28
CA LYS A 191 27.81 -15.44 -0.13
C LYS A 191 29.10 -15.43 0.67
N ASP A 192 30.21 -15.01 0.06
CA ASP A 192 31.48 -14.83 0.76
C ASP A 192 31.31 -13.84 1.93
N PRO A 193 31.61 -14.23 3.18
CA PRO A 193 31.34 -13.39 4.34
C PRO A 193 32.08 -12.05 4.33
N GLN A 194 33.30 -11.99 3.78
CA GLN A 194 34.10 -10.76 3.76
C GLN A 194 33.53 -9.77 2.73
N LYS A 195 33.24 -10.23 1.51
CA LYS A 195 32.58 -9.42 0.49
C LYS A 195 31.21 -8.93 0.97
N ARG A 196 30.42 -9.82 1.56
CA ARG A 196 29.11 -9.48 2.14
C ARG A 196 29.22 -8.43 3.25
N ALA A 197 30.25 -8.53 4.10
CA ALA A 197 30.49 -7.54 5.15
C ALA A 197 30.76 -6.15 4.58
N VAL A 198 31.49 -6.03 3.47
CA VAL A 198 31.71 -4.74 2.79
C VAL A 198 30.40 -4.19 2.21
N VAL A 199 29.58 -5.03 1.56
CA VAL A 199 28.25 -4.61 1.07
C VAL A 199 27.38 -4.09 2.21
N ASN A 200 27.29 -4.83 3.31
CA ASN A 200 26.54 -4.42 4.49
C ASN A 200 27.08 -3.12 5.10
N GLN A 201 28.40 -2.97 5.20
CA GLN A 201 29.03 -1.74 5.65
C GLN A 201 28.59 -0.54 4.80
N ARG A 202 28.52 -0.69 3.46
CA ARG A 202 28.07 0.37 2.56
C ARG A 202 26.58 0.66 2.70
N LEU A 203 25.73 -0.34 2.90
CA LEU A 203 24.30 -0.14 3.17
C LEU A 203 24.07 0.63 4.48
N PHE A 204 24.79 0.29 5.56
CA PHE A 204 24.69 1.02 6.82
C PHE A 204 25.29 2.43 6.73
N PHE A 205 26.38 2.61 5.97
CA PHE A 205 26.92 3.94 5.68
C PHE A 205 25.91 4.80 4.91
N ASP A 206 25.25 4.23 3.90
CA ASP A 206 24.21 4.91 3.13
C ASP A 206 23.05 5.35 4.04
N MET A 207 22.56 4.48 4.92
CA MET A 207 21.49 4.79 5.88
C MET A 207 21.89 5.83 6.93
N GLY A 208 22.94 5.53 7.70
CA GLY A 208 23.25 6.24 8.94
C GLY A 208 24.27 7.37 8.79
N THR A 209 24.86 7.56 7.60
CA THR A 209 25.85 8.61 7.35
C THR A 209 25.53 9.43 6.12
N LEU A 210 25.38 8.80 4.95
CA LEU A 210 25.15 9.55 3.70
C LEU A 210 23.74 10.15 3.69
N TYR A 211 22.70 9.31 3.61
CA TYR A 211 21.32 9.77 3.49
C TYR A 211 20.82 10.49 4.75
N GLN A 212 21.26 10.06 5.95
CA GLN A 212 20.95 10.79 7.18
C GLN A 212 21.44 12.25 7.11
N ARG A 213 22.68 12.50 6.68
CA ARG A 213 23.22 13.86 6.62
C ARG A 213 22.63 14.69 5.49
N PHE A 214 22.16 14.05 4.40
CA PHE A 214 21.30 14.71 3.42
C PHE A 214 20.02 15.22 4.10
N GLY A 215 19.32 14.33 4.82
CA GLY A 215 18.09 14.66 5.53
C GLY A 215 18.30 15.77 6.57
N ASP A 216 19.34 15.66 7.40
CA ASP A 216 19.68 16.66 8.42
C ASP A 216 19.89 18.07 7.83
N TYR A 217 20.42 18.15 6.60
CA TYR A 217 20.60 19.42 5.91
C TYR A 217 19.33 19.88 5.18
N TRP A 218 18.74 19.04 4.34
CA TRP A 218 17.67 19.43 3.41
C TRP A 218 16.26 19.37 4.00
N TYR A 219 15.94 18.41 4.88
CA TYR A 219 14.57 18.22 5.36
C TYR A 219 14.05 19.38 6.21
N PRO A 220 14.86 20.00 7.10
CA PRO A 220 14.43 21.22 7.78
C PRO A 220 14.08 22.36 6.80
N GLN A 221 14.82 22.47 5.69
CA GLN A 221 14.58 23.49 4.65
C GLN A 221 13.31 23.17 3.86
N ILE A 222 13.13 21.92 3.44
CA ILE A 222 12.01 21.49 2.60
C ILE A 222 10.69 21.47 3.38
N PHE A 223 10.66 20.81 4.54
CA PHE A 223 9.43 20.49 5.26
C PHE A 223 9.11 21.48 6.38
N ALA A 224 10.13 22.10 7.00
CA ALA A 224 9.94 23.07 8.09
C ALA A 224 10.28 24.51 7.69
N LYS A 225 10.67 24.75 6.42
CA LYS A 225 11.03 26.07 5.87
C LYS A 225 12.10 26.81 6.69
N GLN A 226 12.99 26.05 7.33
CA GLN A 226 14.12 26.60 8.08
C GLN A 226 15.24 27.05 7.12
N PRO A 227 16.05 28.06 7.49
CA PRO A 227 17.22 28.43 6.70
C PRO A 227 18.25 27.29 6.66
N ALA A 228 19.08 27.28 5.62
CA ALA A 228 20.18 26.33 5.49
C ALA A 228 21.13 26.42 6.69
N ASN A 229 21.45 25.25 7.28
CA ASN A 229 22.36 25.16 8.42
C ASN A 229 23.80 24.86 7.93
N PRO A 230 24.78 25.77 8.16
CA PRO A 230 26.16 25.59 7.69
C PRO A 230 26.87 24.36 8.28
N GLU A 231 26.64 24.05 9.55
CA GLU A 231 27.23 22.88 10.20
C GLU A 231 26.69 21.57 9.62
N ALA A 232 25.38 21.49 9.34
CA ALA A 232 24.76 20.36 8.68
C ALA A 232 25.27 20.21 7.23
N LYS A 233 25.46 21.32 6.51
CA LYS A 233 26.05 21.33 5.18
C LYS A 233 27.46 20.71 5.19
N LYS A 234 28.31 21.15 6.12
CA LYS A 234 29.67 20.62 6.25
C LYS A 234 29.67 19.11 6.53
N LYS A 235 28.78 18.64 7.42
CA LYS A 235 28.63 17.20 7.68
C LYS A 235 28.19 16.44 6.43
N MET A 236 27.24 16.98 5.67
CA MET A 236 26.79 16.39 4.41
C MET A 236 27.94 16.28 3.40
N GLU A 237 28.73 17.34 3.22
CA GLU A 237 29.94 17.36 2.38
C GLU A 237 30.98 16.32 2.85
N GLU A 238 31.25 16.23 4.15
CA GLU A 238 32.15 15.23 4.73
C GLU A 238 31.72 13.79 4.41
N ALA A 239 30.42 13.48 4.42
CA ALA A 239 29.94 12.14 4.06
C ALA A 239 30.17 11.81 2.60
N VAL A 240 29.97 12.76 1.68
CA VAL A 240 30.33 12.57 0.27
C VAL A 240 31.85 12.41 0.12
N GLY A 241 32.64 13.12 0.93
CA GLY A 241 34.09 12.95 1.04
C GLY A 241 34.50 11.53 1.43
N PHE A 242 33.90 10.96 2.47
CA PHE A 242 34.16 9.56 2.84
C PHE A 242 33.79 8.59 1.72
N PHE A 243 32.65 8.81 1.05
CA PHE A 243 32.25 7.96 -0.06
C PHE A 243 33.23 8.06 -1.23
N ASN A 244 33.74 9.26 -1.53
CA ASN A 244 34.78 9.47 -2.54
C ASN A 244 36.06 8.68 -2.22
N THR A 245 36.46 8.63 -0.95
CA THR A 245 37.59 7.81 -0.49
C THR A 245 37.29 6.31 -0.58
N PHE A 246 36.08 5.86 -0.25
CA PHE A 246 35.70 4.45 -0.36
C PHE A 246 35.72 3.91 -1.79
N LEU A 247 35.62 4.80 -2.78
CA LEU A 247 35.69 4.49 -4.21
C LEU A 247 37.12 4.51 -4.76
N GLU A 248 38.12 4.90 -3.96
CA GLU A 248 39.51 4.91 -4.41
C GLU A 248 40.00 3.48 -4.71
N GLY A 249 40.43 3.24 -5.94
CA GLY A 249 40.87 1.91 -6.39
C GLY A 249 39.74 0.90 -6.64
N HIS A 250 38.48 1.32 -6.61
CA HIS A 250 37.32 0.44 -6.79
C HIS A 250 36.38 0.90 -7.90
N GLU A 251 35.88 -0.04 -8.70
CA GLU A 251 34.92 0.28 -9.78
C GLU A 251 33.51 0.56 -9.22
N TYR A 252 33.12 -0.19 -8.19
CA TYR A 252 31.84 -0.10 -7.51
C TYR A 252 32.04 0.05 -5.99
N ALA A 253 31.00 0.46 -5.28
CA ALA A 253 31.07 0.90 -3.89
C ALA A 253 31.56 -0.20 -2.92
N ALA A 254 31.35 -1.46 -3.27
CA ALA A 254 31.71 -2.63 -2.45
C ALA A 254 32.69 -3.60 -3.14
N GLY A 255 33.35 -3.19 -4.23
CA GLY A 255 34.32 -4.02 -4.93
C GLY A 255 34.36 -3.78 -6.44
N SER A 256 34.58 -4.85 -7.20
CA SER A 256 34.70 -4.82 -8.67
C SER A 256 33.38 -5.03 -9.41
N ASP A 257 32.37 -5.58 -8.74
CA ASP A 257 31.07 -5.87 -9.33
C ASP A 257 29.98 -4.95 -8.75
N LEU A 258 28.95 -4.67 -9.55
CA LEU A 258 27.75 -3.98 -9.09
C LEU A 258 27.05 -4.81 -8.01
N THR A 259 26.71 -4.19 -6.88
CA THR A 259 25.98 -4.83 -5.77
C THR A 259 24.75 -4.03 -5.35
N ILE A 260 23.95 -4.58 -4.42
CA ILE A 260 22.86 -3.81 -3.79
C ILE A 260 23.37 -2.55 -3.05
N ALA A 261 24.64 -2.51 -2.63
CA ALA A 261 25.20 -1.27 -2.07
C ALA A 261 25.18 -0.14 -3.11
N ASP A 262 25.57 -0.43 -4.35
CA ASP A 262 25.57 0.55 -5.44
C ASP A 262 24.16 1.02 -5.79
N LEU A 263 23.19 0.11 -5.84
CA LEU A 263 21.80 0.45 -6.12
C LEU A 263 21.21 1.36 -5.05
N SER A 264 21.49 1.07 -3.77
CA SER A 264 21.06 1.90 -2.65
C SER A 264 21.72 3.28 -2.67
N LEU A 265 23.04 3.33 -2.81
CA LEU A 265 23.81 4.58 -2.86
C LEU A 265 23.45 5.42 -4.09
N ALA A 266 23.14 4.80 -5.23
CA ALA A 266 22.79 5.49 -6.46
C ALA A 266 21.48 6.26 -6.32
N ALA A 267 20.49 5.69 -5.63
CA ALA A 267 19.26 6.41 -5.29
C ALA A 267 19.53 7.63 -4.40
N SER A 268 20.36 7.46 -3.36
CA SER A 268 20.77 8.57 -2.48
C SER A 268 21.50 9.67 -3.28
N ILE A 269 22.54 9.32 -4.03
CA ILE A 269 23.36 10.28 -4.78
C ILE A 269 22.57 10.97 -5.91
N ALA A 270 21.63 10.28 -6.57
CA ALA A 270 20.72 10.93 -7.51
C ALA A 270 19.88 12.02 -6.83
N THR A 271 19.44 11.79 -5.59
CA THR A 271 18.72 12.79 -4.79
C THR A 271 19.61 14.01 -4.46
N TYR A 272 20.89 13.79 -4.16
CA TYR A 272 21.86 14.88 -4.01
C TYR A 272 22.04 15.68 -5.31
N GLU A 273 22.15 15.00 -6.44
CA GLU A 273 22.37 15.63 -7.76
C GLU A 273 21.20 16.55 -8.13
N VAL A 274 19.96 16.06 -8.01
CA VAL A 274 18.77 16.88 -8.32
C VAL A 274 18.56 18.00 -7.30
N ALA A 275 19.10 17.85 -6.09
CA ALA A 275 19.14 18.91 -5.08
C ALA A 275 20.23 19.96 -5.30
N GLY A 276 21.05 19.81 -6.34
CA GLY A 276 22.09 20.78 -6.71
C GLY A 276 23.34 20.68 -5.85
N PHE A 277 23.64 19.52 -5.25
CA PHE A 277 24.91 19.29 -4.59
C PHE A 277 26.07 19.35 -5.60
N ASP A 278 27.14 20.08 -5.26
CA ASP A 278 28.33 20.19 -6.11
C ASP A 278 29.26 18.99 -5.93
N PHE A 279 29.28 18.12 -6.94
CA PHE A 279 30.16 16.94 -6.97
C PHE A 279 31.57 17.21 -7.51
N THR A 280 31.89 18.43 -7.95
CA THR A 280 33.21 18.78 -8.53
C THR A 280 34.39 18.38 -7.63
N PRO A 281 34.33 18.53 -6.30
CA PRO A 281 35.42 18.09 -5.41
C PRO A 281 35.55 16.57 -5.24
N TYR A 282 34.61 15.78 -5.77
CA TYR A 282 34.47 14.35 -5.51
C TYR A 282 34.49 13.52 -6.82
N PRO A 283 35.64 13.48 -7.52
CA PRO A 283 35.74 12.90 -8.86
C PRO A 283 35.43 11.40 -8.91
N ASN A 284 35.74 10.65 -7.85
CA ASN A 284 35.45 9.22 -7.80
C ASN A 284 33.93 8.99 -7.75
N VAL A 285 33.20 9.83 -7.01
CA VAL A 285 31.73 9.79 -6.94
C VAL A 285 31.12 10.12 -8.30
N GLN A 286 31.63 11.13 -9.02
CA GLN A 286 31.14 11.47 -10.36
C GLN A 286 31.36 10.30 -11.35
N ALA A 287 32.55 9.72 -11.35
CA ALA A 287 32.88 8.59 -12.21
C ALA A 287 32.03 7.36 -11.89
N TRP A 288 31.85 7.06 -10.60
CA TRP A 288 30.98 5.98 -10.13
C TRP A 288 29.52 6.21 -10.50
N LEU A 289 28.98 7.42 -10.30
CA LEU A 289 27.59 7.74 -10.63
C LEU A 289 27.34 7.59 -12.14
N ALA A 290 28.27 8.04 -12.97
CA ALA A 290 28.20 7.84 -14.42
C ALA A 290 28.15 6.35 -14.80
N ARG A 291 28.93 5.50 -14.12
CA ARG A 291 28.87 4.04 -14.31
C ARG A 291 27.51 3.48 -13.86
N CYS A 292 26.98 3.90 -12.73
CA CYS A 292 25.65 3.48 -12.26
C CYS A 292 24.55 3.90 -13.24
N LYS A 293 24.58 5.14 -13.74
CA LYS A 293 23.66 5.64 -14.78
C LYS A 293 23.64 4.75 -16.02
N ALA A 294 24.81 4.27 -16.44
CA ALA A 294 24.94 3.44 -17.63
C ALA A 294 24.58 1.97 -17.41
N ASN A 295 24.85 1.41 -16.23
CA ASN A 295 24.88 -0.05 -16.03
C ASN A 295 23.86 -0.56 -14.98
N ALA A 296 23.37 0.29 -14.07
CA ALA A 296 22.45 -0.17 -13.03
C ALA A 296 21.05 -0.43 -13.63
N PRO A 297 20.49 -1.64 -13.45
CA PRO A 297 19.15 -1.96 -13.94
C PRO A 297 18.11 -1.01 -13.36
N GLY A 298 17.27 -0.43 -14.22
CA GLY A 298 16.20 0.46 -13.79
C GLY A 298 16.65 1.86 -13.36
N TYR A 299 17.91 2.27 -13.58
CA TYR A 299 18.38 3.61 -13.18
C TYR A 299 17.52 4.73 -13.78
N ALA A 300 17.05 4.59 -15.01
CA ALA A 300 16.16 5.59 -15.63
C ALA A 300 14.87 5.84 -14.83
N LEU A 301 14.31 4.80 -14.20
CA LEU A 301 13.14 4.94 -13.31
C LEU A 301 13.50 5.69 -12.03
N ASN A 302 14.68 5.39 -11.45
CA ASN A 302 15.21 6.14 -10.31
C ASN A 302 15.42 7.63 -10.66
N GLN A 303 15.99 7.92 -11.82
CA GLN A 303 16.21 9.30 -12.26
C GLN A 303 14.88 10.06 -12.42
N ALA A 304 13.87 9.44 -13.03
CA ALA A 304 12.55 10.05 -13.14
C ALA A 304 11.95 10.40 -11.77
N GLY A 305 12.05 9.50 -10.79
CA GLY A 305 11.60 9.77 -9.42
C GLY A 305 12.40 10.88 -8.72
N ALA A 306 13.72 10.97 -8.95
CA ALA A 306 14.53 12.06 -8.43
C ALA A 306 14.13 13.41 -9.05
N ASP A 307 13.86 13.44 -10.35
CA ASP A 307 13.40 14.64 -11.05
C ASP A 307 12.02 15.09 -10.52
N GLU A 308 11.11 14.15 -10.24
CA GLU A 308 9.83 14.43 -9.57
C GLU A 308 10.02 14.99 -8.15
N PHE A 309 10.95 14.43 -7.36
CA PHE A 309 11.28 14.96 -6.04
C PHE A 309 11.73 16.42 -6.13
N LYS A 310 12.61 16.75 -7.08
CA LYS A 310 13.04 18.12 -7.33
C LYS A 310 11.87 19.03 -7.68
N ALA A 311 11.04 18.62 -8.64
CA ALA A 311 9.88 19.39 -9.08
C ALA A 311 8.83 19.61 -7.97
N LYS A 312 8.77 18.72 -6.98
CA LYS A 312 7.81 18.85 -5.87
C LYS A 312 8.33 19.66 -4.70
N PHE A 313 9.63 19.59 -4.43
CA PHE A 313 10.18 20.06 -3.16
C PHE A 313 11.27 21.13 -3.27
N LEU A 314 11.90 21.28 -4.43
CA LEU A 314 13.09 22.11 -4.62
C LEU A 314 12.97 23.16 -5.73
N SER A 315 11.86 23.19 -6.46
CA SER A 315 11.48 24.26 -7.39
C SER A 315 10.57 25.28 -6.72
#